data_AF-A0A432FQJ5-F1
#
_entry.id   AF-A0A432FQJ5-F1
#
_cell.length_a   1.000
_cell.length_b   1.000
_cell.length_c   1.000
_cell.angle_alpha   90.00
_cell.angle_beta   90.00
_cell.angle_gamma   90.00
#
_symmetry.space_group_name_H-M   'P 1'
#
loop_
_entity.id
_entity.type
_entity.pdbx_description
1 polymer ?
#
loop_
_entity_poly.entity_id
_entity_poly.type
_entity_poly.pdbx_seq_one_letter_code
_entity_poly.pdbx_strand_id
1 'polypeptide(L)'
;MQIISFRPHFSRNTLLLMVLTAAALGAAIYWKLDLLETVYLKDQLTTLGWLINGAILVIFALGLLRMITTFFGYMREEAALARFIRNHELAEDDPLHGVPDGSIIAHRVRTMERLFESATPINQGALASTLLASESTRTSFPKYVSNILILTGVFGTIISLSIALIGASDLLENTVNVSGMGLVIHGMSTALSTTITAIVCYLFFGYFYLKLTDAQTNLLSAVEQVTTTYLAPRYQVEQETTLYEFTGLVRSLQNLVNRLEKSHKLIMKVETQLLKAVDQYQERAERSDLEMTTIIELLRKGFRLRDGE
;
A
#
# COMPACT_ATOMS: atom_id res chain seq x y z
N MET A 1 0.67 -17.09 17.35
CA MET A 1 0.00 -15.76 17.35
C MET A 1 -0.29 -15.41 15.92
N GLN A 2 -1.56 -15.19 15.51
CA GLN A 2 -1.87 -14.75 14.16
C GLN A 2 -1.54 -13.26 14.04
N ILE A 3 -0.37 -12.94 13.49
CA ILE A 3 0.15 -11.56 13.39
C ILE A 3 -0.60 -10.77 12.28
N ILE A 4 -1.38 -11.45 11.43
CA ILE A 4 -2.00 -10.87 10.23
C ILE A 4 -3.51 -11.11 10.23
N SER A 5 -4.31 -10.03 10.16
CA SER A 5 -5.76 -10.10 10.03
C SER A 5 -6.18 -10.28 8.57
N PHE A 6 -5.66 -11.32 7.91
CA PHE A 6 -5.91 -11.58 6.50
C PHE A 6 -6.96 -12.69 6.33
N ARG A 7 -7.99 -12.43 5.53
CA ARG A 7 -9.00 -13.43 5.15
C ARG A 7 -8.70 -13.96 3.74
N PRO A 8 -8.06 -15.14 3.58
CA PRO A 8 -7.53 -15.64 2.31
C PRO A 8 -8.60 -16.09 1.29
N HIS A 9 -9.87 -16.13 1.69
CA HIS A 9 -10.98 -16.61 0.86
C HIS A 9 -12.15 -15.64 0.82
N PHE A 10 -11.93 -14.35 1.13
CA PHE A 10 -12.99 -13.36 1.17
C PHE A 10 -13.64 -13.19 -0.22
N SER A 11 -12.81 -13.05 -1.26
CA SER A 11 -13.29 -12.89 -2.64
C SER A 11 -14.03 -14.13 -3.13
N ARG A 12 -13.52 -15.33 -2.81
CA ARG A 12 -14.17 -16.60 -3.21
C ARG A 12 -15.54 -16.78 -2.56
N ASN A 13 -15.63 -16.56 -1.26
CA ASN A 13 -16.89 -16.70 -0.53
C ASN A 13 -17.93 -15.69 -1.02
N THR A 14 -17.49 -14.45 -1.32
CA THR A 14 -18.36 -13.42 -1.88
C THR A 14 -18.87 -13.78 -3.27
N LEU A 15 -18.01 -14.33 -4.14
CA LEU A 15 -18.42 -14.77 -5.48
C LEU A 15 -19.42 -15.93 -5.40
N LEU A 16 -19.18 -16.91 -4.53
CA LEU A 16 -20.14 -18.00 -4.29
C LEU A 16 -21.48 -17.47 -3.79
N LEU A 17 -21.46 -16.52 -2.85
CA LEU A 17 -22.67 -15.85 -2.37
C LEU A 17 -23.39 -15.13 -3.52
N MET A 18 -22.67 -14.44 -4.40
CA MET A 18 -23.22 -13.77 -5.58
C MET A 18 -23.91 -14.72 -6.54
N VAL A 19 -23.32 -15.89 -6.81
CA VAL A 19 -23.92 -16.89 -7.67
C VAL A 19 -25.16 -17.50 -7.00
N LEU A 20 -25.10 -17.79 -5.70
CA LEU A 20 -26.23 -18.32 -4.94
C LEU A 20 -27.40 -17.34 -4.87
N THR A 21 -27.14 -16.06 -4.61
CA THR A 21 -28.18 -15.03 -4.59
C THR A 21 -28.76 -14.78 -5.99
N ALA A 22 -27.93 -14.77 -7.03
CA ALA A 22 -28.40 -14.69 -8.42
C ALA A 22 -29.28 -15.89 -8.79
N ALA A 23 -28.89 -17.10 -8.42
CA ALA A 23 -29.67 -18.31 -8.65
C ALA A 23 -31.00 -18.29 -7.87
N ALA A 24 -30.98 -17.86 -6.61
CA ALA A 24 -32.18 -17.71 -5.80
C ALA A 24 -33.16 -16.67 -6.38
N LEU A 25 -32.65 -15.52 -6.84
CA LEU A 25 -33.46 -14.52 -7.53
C LEU A 25 -34.02 -15.04 -8.85
N GLY A 26 -33.21 -15.74 -9.64
CA GLY A 26 -33.65 -16.40 -10.87
C GLY A 26 -34.76 -17.42 -10.63
N ALA A 27 -34.63 -18.24 -9.58
CA ALA A 27 -35.66 -19.19 -9.17
C ALA A 27 -36.95 -18.50 -8.68
N ALA A 28 -36.83 -17.40 -7.94
CA ALA A 28 -37.98 -16.60 -7.49
C ALA A 28 -38.74 -15.96 -8.67
N ILE A 29 -38.00 -15.44 -9.66
CA ILE A 29 -38.57 -14.92 -10.91
C ILE A 29 -39.26 -16.05 -11.68
N TYR A 30 -38.60 -17.21 -11.82
CA TYR A 30 -39.17 -18.39 -12.47
C TYR A 30 -40.49 -18.83 -11.82
N TRP A 31 -40.54 -18.86 -10.49
CA TRP A 31 -41.74 -19.24 -9.75
C TRP A 31 -42.90 -18.25 -9.90
N LYS A 32 -42.61 -16.98 -10.21
CA LYS A 32 -43.60 -15.91 -10.41
C LYS A 32 -43.72 -15.46 -11.87
N LEU A 33 -43.36 -16.33 -12.83
CA LEU A 33 -43.45 -16.02 -14.26
C LEU A 33 -44.84 -15.58 -14.70
N ASP A 34 -45.90 -16.23 -14.20
CA ASP A 34 -47.28 -15.86 -14.56
C ASP A 34 -47.64 -14.41 -14.16
N LEU A 35 -47.14 -13.95 -13.00
CA LEU A 35 -47.33 -12.56 -12.53
C LEU A 35 -46.46 -11.57 -13.31
N LEU A 36 -45.24 -11.98 -13.68
CA LEU A 36 -44.37 -11.16 -14.51
C LEU A 36 -44.91 -11.04 -15.93
N GLU A 37 -45.46 -12.10 -16.50
CA GLU A 37 -45.97 -12.09 -17.87
C GLU A 37 -47.22 -11.20 -17.99
N THR A 38 -48.10 -11.23 -16.99
CA THR A 38 -49.27 -10.35 -16.94
C THR A 38 -48.92 -8.88 -16.69
N VAL A 39 -48.00 -8.59 -15.77
CA VAL A 39 -47.66 -7.19 -15.40
C VAL A 39 -46.63 -6.55 -16.34
N TYR A 40 -45.74 -7.35 -16.93
CA TYR A 40 -44.55 -6.87 -17.63
C TYR A 40 -44.58 -7.13 -19.14
N LEU A 41 -45.12 -8.27 -19.60
CA LEU A 41 -45.13 -8.66 -21.03
C LEU A 41 -46.43 -8.29 -21.75
N LYS A 42 -47.60 -8.34 -21.07
CA LYS A 42 -48.89 -8.03 -21.71
C LYS A 42 -49.22 -6.53 -21.81
N ASP A 43 -48.70 -5.68 -20.91
CA ASP A 43 -48.99 -4.23 -20.87
C ASP A 43 -47.86 -3.35 -21.44
N GLN A 44 -46.80 -3.93 -22.04
CA GLN A 44 -45.69 -3.21 -22.69
C GLN A 44 -45.73 -3.36 -24.22
N LEU A 45 -46.80 -2.88 -24.87
CA LEU A 45 -46.85 -2.79 -26.34
C LEU A 45 -46.02 -1.65 -26.96
N THR A 46 -45.45 -0.73 -26.18
CA THR A 46 -44.56 0.30 -26.73
C THR A 46 -43.14 -0.27 -26.92
N THR A 47 -42.70 -0.37 -28.18
CA THR A 47 -41.35 -0.83 -28.59
C THR A 47 -40.21 -0.14 -27.81
N LEU A 48 -40.47 1.08 -27.34
CA LEU A 48 -39.53 1.91 -26.62
C LEU A 48 -39.30 1.43 -25.16
N GLY A 49 -40.30 0.85 -24.51
CA GLY A 49 -40.16 0.28 -23.16
C GLY A 49 -39.24 -0.94 -23.14
N TRP A 50 -39.38 -1.80 -24.16
CA TRP A 50 -38.46 -2.92 -24.40
C TRP A 50 -37.02 -2.45 -24.62
N LEU A 51 -36.83 -1.37 -25.38
CA LEU A 51 -35.49 -0.81 -25.65
C LEU A 51 -34.81 -0.32 -24.36
N ILE A 52 -35.53 0.42 -23.52
CA ILE A 52 -34.95 1.01 -22.29
C ILE A 52 -34.70 -0.07 -21.23
N ASN A 53 -35.66 -0.96 -20.98
CA ASN A 53 -35.46 -2.08 -20.06
C ASN A 53 -34.35 -3.01 -20.56
N GLY A 54 -34.27 -3.26 -21.86
CA GLY A 54 -33.18 -4.00 -22.49
C GLY A 54 -31.82 -3.32 -22.26
N ALA A 55 -31.73 -1.99 -22.44
CA ALA A 55 -30.51 -1.24 -22.18
C ALA A 55 -30.07 -1.33 -20.70
N ILE A 56 -31.02 -1.22 -19.76
CA ILE A 56 -30.75 -1.42 -18.32
C ILE A 56 -30.17 -2.80 -18.06
N LEU A 57 -30.78 -3.85 -18.62
CA LEU A 57 -30.32 -5.23 -18.47
C LEU A 57 -28.94 -5.47 -19.09
N VAL A 58 -28.65 -4.87 -20.25
CA VAL A 58 -27.34 -4.96 -20.91
C VAL A 58 -26.26 -4.28 -20.07
N ILE A 59 -26.51 -3.06 -19.58
CA ILE A 59 -25.57 -2.34 -18.71
C ILE A 59 -25.33 -3.13 -17.41
N PHE A 60 -26.40 -3.65 -16.82
CA PHE A 60 -26.33 -4.51 -15.64
C PHE A 60 -25.48 -5.77 -15.90
N ALA A 61 -25.73 -6.48 -16.99
CA ALA A 61 -24.99 -7.70 -17.34
C ALA A 61 -23.51 -7.41 -17.60
N LEU A 62 -23.17 -6.33 -18.32
CA LEU A 62 -21.79 -5.90 -18.53
C LEU A 62 -21.11 -5.54 -17.20
N GLY A 63 -21.82 -4.83 -16.31
CA GLY A 63 -21.36 -4.53 -14.96
C GLY A 63 -21.05 -5.80 -14.16
N LEU A 64 -21.98 -6.76 -14.15
CA LEU A 64 -21.82 -8.03 -13.44
C LEU A 64 -20.63 -8.81 -13.99
N LEU A 65 -20.51 -8.93 -15.31
CA LEU A 65 -19.38 -9.61 -15.94
C LEU A 65 -18.07 -8.97 -15.52
N ARG A 66 -17.96 -7.64 -15.57
CA ARG A 66 -16.77 -6.93 -15.11
C ARG A 66 -16.48 -7.20 -13.63
N MET A 67 -17.50 -7.14 -12.78
CA MET A 67 -17.35 -7.40 -11.35
C MET A 67 -16.86 -8.84 -11.07
N ILE A 68 -17.43 -9.83 -11.74
CA ILE A 68 -17.01 -11.24 -11.65
C ILE A 68 -15.56 -11.39 -12.08
N THR A 69 -15.15 -10.79 -13.19
CA THR A 69 -13.75 -10.84 -13.65
C THR A 69 -12.79 -10.19 -12.64
N THR A 70 -13.19 -9.10 -11.99
CA THR A 70 -12.38 -8.46 -10.96
C THR A 70 -12.27 -9.33 -9.70
N PHE A 71 -13.36 -9.97 -9.25
CA PHE A 71 -13.31 -10.92 -8.14
C PHE A 71 -12.37 -12.09 -8.42
N PHE A 72 -12.37 -12.66 -9.63
CA PHE A 72 -11.41 -13.70 -10.00
C PHE A 72 -9.96 -13.19 -9.96
N GLY A 73 -9.72 -11.94 -10.35
CA GLY A 73 -8.44 -11.27 -10.17
C GLY A 73 -8.03 -11.24 -8.70
N TYR A 74 -8.89 -10.72 -7.82
CA TYR A 74 -8.60 -10.66 -6.38
C TYR A 74 -8.43 -12.04 -5.73
N MET A 75 -9.17 -13.06 -6.16
CA MET A 75 -8.95 -14.43 -5.69
C MET A 75 -7.54 -14.94 -6.00
N ARG A 76 -7.00 -14.60 -7.18
CA ARG A 76 -5.63 -14.98 -7.57
C ARG A 76 -4.60 -14.25 -6.73
N GLU A 77 -4.82 -12.95 -6.46
CA GLU A 77 -3.96 -12.14 -5.60
C GLU A 77 -4.00 -12.60 -4.13
N GLU A 78 -5.17 -12.90 -3.59
CA GLU A 78 -5.33 -13.47 -2.24
C GLU A 78 -4.55 -14.79 -2.11
N ALA A 79 -4.64 -15.66 -3.12
CA ALA A 79 -3.90 -16.92 -3.14
C ALA A 79 -2.38 -16.74 -3.32
N ALA A 80 -1.93 -15.69 -4.02
CA ALA A 80 -0.52 -15.34 -4.14
C ALA A 80 0.04 -14.82 -2.81
N LEU A 81 -0.70 -13.93 -2.15
CA LEU A 81 -0.33 -13.40 -0.84
C LEU A 81 -0.31 -14.49 0.24
N ALA A 82 -1.31 -15.38 0.26
CA ALA A 82 -1.35 -16.50 1.18
C ALA A 82 -0.14 -17.45 1.00
N ARG A 83 0.27 -17.69 -0.25
CA ARG A 83 1.46 -18.48 -0.57
C ARG A 83 2.73 -17.80 -0.07
N PHE A 84 2.88 -16.51 -0.35
CA PHE A 84 4.02 -15.73 0.13
C PHE A 84 4.16 -15.78 1.67
N ILE A 85 3.07 -15.54 2.40
CA ILE A 85 3.07 -15.59 3.88
C ILE A 85 3.51 -16.98 4.35
N ARG A 86 2.95 -18.04 3.75
CA ARG A 86 3.27 -19.43 4.13
C ARG A 86 4.74 -19.77 3.86
N ASN A 87 5.29 -19.40 2.71
CA ASN A 87 6.70 -19.65 2.40
C ASN A 87 7.61 -18.94 3.41
N HIS A 88 7.21 -17.73 3.83
CA HIS A 88 7.96 -16.96 4.81
C HIS A 88 7.89 -17.57 6.23
N GLU A 89 6.72 -18.10 6.63
CA GLU A 89 6.53 -18.81 7.91
C GLU A 89 7.28 -20.16 7.95
N LEU A 90 7.39 -20.84 6.81
CA LEU A 90 8.16 -22.08 6.67
C LEU A 90 9.68 -21.86 6.52
N ALA A 91 10.14 -20.60 6.55
CA ALA A 91 11.54 -20.22 6.39
C ALA A 91 12.19 -20.82 5.13
N GLU A 92 11.43 -20.85 4.03
CA GLU A 92 11.92 -21.29 2.73
C GLU A 92 12.96 -20.30 2.18
N ASP A 93 14.02 -20.78 1.51
CA ASP A 93 15.12 -19.93 1.01
C ASP A 93 14.64 -18.85 0.03
N ASP A 94 13.59 -19.15 -0.75
CA ASP A 94 12.95 -18.21 -1.67
C ASP A 94 11.50 -17.88 -1.24
N PRO A 95 11.25 -16.69 -0.68
CA PRO A 95 9.91 -16.24 -0.29
C PRO A 95 8.91 -16.17 -1.46
N LEU A 96 9.40 -16.04 -2.71
CA LEU A 96 8.56 -15.95 -3.91
C LEU A 96 8.31 -17.31 -4.56
N HIS A 97 8.74 -18.41 -3.94
CA HIS A 97 8.55 -19.74 -4.52
C HIS A 97 7.08 -20.06 -4.81
N GLY A 98 6.74 -20.29 -6.09
CA GLY A 98 5.37 -20.58 -6.52
C GLY A 98 4.40 -19.40 -6.41
N VAL A 99 4.89 -18.18 -6.18
CA VAL A 99 4.12 -16.93 -6.25
C VAL A 99 4.18 -16.38 -7.68
N PRO A 100 3.04 -16.07 -8.33
CA PRO A 100 3.05 -15.53 -9.69
C PRO A 100 3.79 -14.19 -9.79
N ASP A 101 4.66 -14.05 -10.80
CA ASP A 101 5.46 -12.85 -11.04
C ASP A 101 4.67 -11.56 -11.23
N GLY A 102 3.45 -11.67 -11.76
CA GLY A 102 2.54 -10.55 -11.99
C GLY A 102 1.67 -10.19 -10.79
N SER A 103 1.84 -10.87 -9.65
CA SER A 103 1.05 -10.58 -8.44
C SER A 103 1.48 -9.27 -7.78
N ILE A 104 0.55 -8.64 -7.08
CA ILE A 104 0.79 -7.40 -6.33
C ILE A 104 1.93 -7.59 -5.33
N ILE A 105 1.96 -8.72 -4.63
CA ILE A 105 3.01 -9.00 -3.64
C ILE A 105 4.39 -9.23 -4.29
N ALA A 106 4.46 -9.95 -5.42
CA ALA A 106 5.72 -10.14 -6.13
C ALA A 106 6.26 -8.80 -6.65
N HIS A 107 5.39 -7.94 -7.18
CA HIS A 107 5.78 -6.59 -7.60
C HIS A 107 6.23 -5.72 -6.43
N ARG A 108 5.56 -5.82 -5.27
CA ARG A 108 5.94 -5.12 -4.03
C ARG A 108 7.35 -5.52 -3.58
N VAL A 109 7.64 -6.83 -3.50
CA VAL A 109 8.96 -7.34 -3.11
C VAL A 109 10.06 -6.81 -4.03
N ARG A 110 9.90 -6.97 -5.34
CA ARG A 110 10.88 -6.50 -6.33
C ARG A 110 11.08 -4.98 -6.30
N THR A 111 10.02 -4.23 -6.05
CA THR A 111 10.13 -2.77 -5.95
C THR A 111 10.95 -2.37 -4.73
N MET A 112 10.71 -3.02 -3.59
CA MET A 112 11.50 -2.76 -2.37
C MET A 112 12.95 -3.21 -2.52
N GLU A 113 13.20 -4.36 -3.14
CA GLU A 113 14.53 -4.87 -3.45
C GLU A 113 15.31 -3.90 -4.34
N ARG A 114 14.71 -3.40 -5.43
CA ARG A 114 15.34 -2.41 -6.30
C ARG A 114 15.64 -1.09 -5.59
N LEU A 115 14.70 -0.58 -4.78
CA LEU A 115 14.90 0.65 -4.01
C LEU A 115 16.00 0.49 -2.97
N PHE A 116 16.12 -0.71 -2.41
CA PHE A 116 17.17 -1.07 -1.48
C PHE A 116 18.53 -1.13 -2.18
N GLU A 117 18.64 -1.82 -3.32
CA GLU A 117 19.86 -1.89 -4.15
C GLU A 117 20.34 -0.51 -4.60
N SER A 118 19.44 0.42 -4.91
CA SER A 118 19.78 1.79 -5.27
C SER A 118 20.03 2.73 -4.07
N ALA A 119 20.07 2.21 -2.84
CA ALA A 119 20.24 2.97 -1.60
C ALA A 119 19.26 4.15 -1.45
N THR A 120 18.04 4.01 -1.99
CA THR A 120 17.00 5.04 -1.92
C THR A 120 16.07 4.81 -0.72
N PRO A 121 15.70 5.84 0.04
CA PRO A 121 14.80 5.70 1.18
C PRO A 121 13.44 5.14 0.74
N ILE A 122 13.04 4.02 1.34
CA ILE A 122 11.76 3.38 1.03
C ILE A 122 10.61 4.12 1.73
N ASN A 123 9.87 4.92 0.96
CA ASN A 123 8.66 5.57 1.45
C ASN A 123 7.45 4.63 1.34
N GLN A 124 7.10 3.96 2.45
CA GLN A 124 5.95 3.06 2.50
C GLN A 124 4.62 3.77 2.14
N GLY A 125 4.44 5.03 2.54
CA GLY A 125 3.23 5.80 2.21
C GLY A 125 3.08 6.04 0.71
N ALA A 126 4.17 6.30 -0.01
CA ALA A 126 4.17 6.44 -1.46
C ALA A 126 3.87 5.10 -2.15
N LEU A 127 4.45 4.02 -1.64
CA LEU A 127 4.22 2.66 -2.12
C LEU A 127 2.75 2.20 -1.94
N ALA A 128 2.14 2.51 -0.80
CA ALA A 128 0.74 2.20 -0.50
C ALA A 128 -0.22 3.06 -1.34
N SER A 129 0.03 4.37 -1.44
CA SER A 129 -0.83 5.29 -2.20
C SER A 129 -0.79 5.02 -3.71
N THR A 130 0.38 4.69 -4.26
CA THR A 130 0.51 4.27 -5.67
C THR A 130 -0.26 2.98 -5.95
N LEU A 131 -0.16 2.00 -5.05
CA LEU A 131 -0.90 0.74 -5.18
C LEU A 131 -2.42 0.98 -5.10
N LEU A 132 -2.88 1.75 -4.12
CA LEU A 132 -4.29 2.14 -3.99
C LEU A 132 -4.80 2.87 -5.23
N ALA A 133 -4.03 3.82 -5.76
CA ALA A 133 -4.37 4.56 -6.96
C ALA A 133 -4.53 3.63 -8.17
N SER A 134 -3.58 2.70 -8.36
CA SER A 134 -3.64 1.73 -9.46
C SER A 134 -4.86 0.81 -9.36
N GLU A 135 -5.18 0.32 -8.17
CA GLU A 135 -6.31 -0.60 -7.96
C GLU A 135 -7.67 0.12 -8.00
N SER A 136 -7.75 1.38 -7.56
CA SER A 136 -8.96 2.21 -7.67
C SER A 136 -9.43 2.38 -9.12
N THR A 137 -8.51 2.39 -10.08
CA THR A 137 -8.89 2.46 -11.51
C THR A 137 -9.67 1.21 -11.96
N ARG A 138 -9.44 0.04 -11.34
CA ARG A 138 -10.13 -1.21 -11.69
C ARG A 138 -11.59 -1.25 -11.26
N THR A 139 -11.97 -0.48 -10.24
CA THR A 139 -13.34 -0.41 -9.71
C THR A 139 -14.16 0.77 -10.28
N SER A 140 -13.54 1.61 -11.11
CA SER A 140 -14.19 2.77 -11.76
C SER A 140 -15.40 2.40 -12.63
N PHE A 141 -15.31 1.36 -13.44
CA PHE A 141 -16.40 0.93 -14.31
C PHE A 141 -17.60 0.39 -13.52
N PRO A 142 -17.43 -0.54 -12.56
CA PRO A 142 -18.52 -0.91 -11.66
C PRO A 142 -19.17 0.28 -10.95
N LYS A 143 -18.38 1.26 -10.48
CA LYS A 143 -18.89 2.49 -9.89
C LYS A 143 -19.78 3.28 -10.86
N TYR A 144 -19.34 3.42 -12.12
CA TYR A 144 -20.13 4.07 -13.17
C TYR A 144 -21.46 3.34 -13.43
N VAL A 145 -21.42 2.00 -13.55
CA VAL A 145 -22.62 1.18 -13.76
C VAL A 145 -23.62 1.36 -12.62
N SER A 146 -23.16 1.34 -11.37
CA SER A 146 -24.00 1.57 -10.19
C SER A 146 -24.74 2.90 -10.26
N ASN A 147 -24.06 3.96 -10.71
CA ASN A 147 -24.67 5.29 -10.82
C ASN A 147 -25.62 5.40 -12.02
N ILE A 148 -25.21 4.88 -13.18
CA ILE A 148 -26.00 5.03 -14.42
C ILE A 148 -27.27 4.16 -14.42
N LEU A 149 -27.31 3.06 -13.68
CA LEU A 149 -28.48 2.19 -13.54
C LEU A 149 -29.71 2.96 -13.08
N ILE A 150 -29.58 3.76 -12.02
CA ILE A 150 -30.67 4.58 -11.49
C ILE A 150 -31.01 5.72 -12.44
N LEU A 151 -30.01 6.42 -12.99
CA LEU A 151 -30.24 7.52 -13.92
C LEU A 151 -30.95 7.05 -15.19
N THR A 152 -30.62 5.86 -15.70
CA THR A 152 -31.30 5.25 -16.87
C THR A 152 -32.74 4.88 -16.53
N GLY A 153 -32.98 4.40 -15.30
CA GLY A 153 -34.33 4.17 -14.79
C GLY A 153 -35.17 5.44 -14.79
N VAL A 154 -34.67 6.51 -14.18
CA VAL A 154 -35.33 7.82 -14.14
C VAL A 154 -35.53 8.38 -15.56
N PHE A 155 -34.53 8.30 -16.43
CA PHE A 155 -34.65 8.71 -17.82
C PHE A 155 -35.77 7.96 -18.55
N GLY A 156 -35.88 6.65 -18.31
CA GLY A 156 -36.96 5.83 -18.84
C GLY A 156 -38.35 6.26 -18.36
N THR A 157 -38.49 6.67 -17.10
CA THR A 157 -39.74 7.24 -16.60
C THR A 157 -40.12 8.53 -17.29
N ILE A 158 -39.17 9.42 -17.51
CA ILE A 158 -39.39 10.72 -18.16
C ILE A 158 -39.93 10.50 -19.56
N ILE A 159 -39.27 9.64 -20.36
CA ILE A 159 -39.73 9.35 -21.72
C ILE A 159 -41.11 8.70 -21.71
N SER A 160 -41.33 7.74 -20.82
CA SER A 160 -42.60 7.00 -20.75
C SER A 160 -43.77 7.91 -20.35
N LEU A 161 -43.54 8.86 -19.44
CA LEU A 161 -44.52 9.89 -19.07
C LEU A 161 -44.75 10.91 -20.19
N SER A 162 -43.71 11.31 -20.93
CA SER A 162 -43.86 12.18 -22.11
C SER A 162 -44.74 11.53 -23.18
N ILE A 163 -44.56 10.23 -23.42
CA ILE A 163 -45.40 9.44 -24.33
C ILE A 163 -46.85 9.41 -23.83
N ALA A 164 -47.06 9.15 -22.53
CA ALA A 164 -48.40 9.18 -21.95
C ALA A 164 -49.07 10.56 -22.13
N LEU A 165 -48.33 11.66 -21.98
CA LEU A 165 -48.86 13.01 -22.16
C LEU A 165 -49.28 13.28 -23.62
N ILE A 166 -48.51 12.79 -24.60
CA ILE A 166 -48.85 12.86 -26.02
C ILE A 166 -50.13 12.08 -26.29
N GLY A 167 -50.28 10.89 -25.70
CA GLY A 167 -51.51 10.09 -25.81
C GLY A 167 -52.73 10.80 -25.23
N ALA A 168 -52.56 11.50 -24.11
CA ALA A 168 -53.63 12.29 -23.51
C ALA A 168 -54.01 13.52 -24.35
N SER A 169 -53.05 14.15 -25.02
CA SER A 169 -53.30 15.27 -25.94
C SER A 169 -54.13 14.83 -27.16
N ASP A 170 -53.81 13.67 -27.74
CA ASP A 170 -54.54 13.12 -28.90
C ASP A 170 -55.99 12.76 -28.56
N LEU A 171 -56.25 12.33 -27.31
CA LEU A 171 -57.61 12.09 -26.81
C LEU A 171 -58.45 13.37 -26.68
N LEU A 172 -57.83 14.51 -26.37
CA LEU A 172 -58.52 15.80 -26.25
C LEU A 172 -58.87 16.39 -27.63
N GLU A 173 -58.08 16.08 -28.65
CA GLU A 173 -58.26 16.59 -30.01
C GLU A 173 -59.27 15.76 -30.83
N ASN A 174 -59.35 14.44 -30.59
CA ASN A 174 -60.23 13.52 -31.33
C ASN A 174 -61.10 12.66 -30.38
N THR A 175 -62.39 13.00 -30.24
CA THR A 175 -63.35 12.38 -29.29
C THR A 175 -63.72 10.91 -29.52
N VAL A 176 -63.13 10.23 -30.51
CA VAL A 176 -63.41 8.82 -30.86
C VAL A 176 -62.14 7.95 -30.93
N ASN A 177 -60.98 8.42 -30.48
CA ASN A 177 -59.73 7.66 -30.65
C ASN A 177 -59.40 6.77 -29.44
N VAL A 178 -59.94 5.54 -29.41
CA VAL A 178 -59.60 4.50 -28.39
C VAL A 178 -58.08 4.23 -28.32
N SER A 179 -57.34 4.52 -29.41
CA SER A 179 -55.89 4.40 -29.48
C SER A 179 -55.14 5.32 -28.51
N GLY A 180 -55.62 6.55 -28.27
CA GLY A 180 -54.95 7.50 -27.37
C GLY A 180 -54.97 7.05 -25.91
N MET A 181 -56.03 6.36 -25.48
CA MET A 181 -56.17 5.84 -24.12
C MET A 181 -55.24 4.65 -23.86
N GLY A 182 -55.03 3.80 -24.86
CA GLY A 182 -54.02 2.75 -24.82
C GLY A 182 -52.62 3.34 -24.59
N LEU A 183 -52.28 4.40 -25.33
CA LEU A 183 -50.95 5.03 -25.28
C LEU A 183 -50.64 5.67 -23.90
N VAL A 184 -51.65 6.24 -23.23
CA VAL A 184 -51.54 6.76 -21.85
C VAL A 184 -51.27 5.64 -20.85
N ILE A 185 -52.09 4.58 -20.87
CA ILE A 185 -51.97 3.44 -19.93
C ILE A 185 -50.61 2.76 -20.08
N HIS A 186 -50.18 2.54 -21.32
CA HIS A 186 -48.91 1.90 -21.63
C HIS A 186 -47.71 2.78 -21.23
N GLY A 187 -47.78 4.09 -21.44
CA GLY A 187 -46.75 5.02 -20.99
C GLY A 187 -46.58 5.01 -19.46
N MET A 188 -47.68 5.02 -18.71
CA MET A 188 -47.63 4.92 -17.24
C MET A 188 -47.09 3.55 -16.76
N SER A 189 -47.56 2.45 -17.35
CA SER A 189 -47.08 1.09 -17.03
C SER A 189 -45.59 0.94 -17.32
N THR A 190 -45.13 1.43 -18.48
CA THR A 190 -43.71 1.40 -18.86
C THR A 190 -42.84 2.23 -17.90
N ALA A 191 -43.31 3.38 -17.43
CA ALA A 191 -42.60 4.19 -16.44
C ALA A 191 -42.39 3.41 -15.13
N LEU A 192 -43.47 2.79 -14.61
CA LEU A 192 -43.44 2.02 -13.37
C LEU A 192 -42.50 0.81 -13.47
N SER A 193 -42.68 0.03 -14.53
CA SER A 193 -41.88 -1.13 -14.88
C SER A 193 -40.38 -0.79 -14.95
N THR A 194 -40.02 0.26 -15.70
CA THR A 194 -38.62 0.70 -15.86
C THR A 194 -37.98 1.12 -14.54
N THR A 195 -38.74 1.79 -13.67
CA THR A 195 -38.28 2.17 -12.33
C THR A 195 -37.98 0.95 -11.47
N ILE A 196 -38.90 -0.01 -11.46
CA ILE A 196 -38.76 -1.24 -10.66
C ILE A 196 -37.52 -2.02 -11.11
N THR A 197 -37.34 -2.20 -12.42
CA THR A 197 -36.16 -2.93 -12.94
C THR A 197 -34.85 -2.21 -12.63
N ALA A 198 -34.79 -0.88 -12.78
CA ALA A 198 -33.61 -0.12 -12.42
C ALA A 198 -33.26 -0.25 -10.92
N ILE A 199 -34.26 -0.16 -10.03
CA ILE A 199 -34.06 -0.29 -8.58
C ILE A 199 -33.59 -1.69 -8.20
N VAL A 200 -34.24 -2.74 -8.71
CA VAL A 200 -33.88 -4.13 -8.41
C VAL A 200 -32.45 -4.44 -8.88
N CYS A 201 -32.12 -4.04 -10.12
CA CYS A 201 -30.77 -4.21 -10.66
C CYS A 201 -29.74 -3.44 -9.83
N TYR A 202 -30.06 -2.20 -9.44
CA TYR A 202 -29.19 -1.37 -8.61
C TYR A 202 -28.96 -1.97 -7.22
N LEU A 203 -29.99 -2.46 -6.53
CA LEU A 203 -29.84 -3.04 -5.19
C LEU A 203 -28.94 -4.28 -5.21
N PHE A 204 -29.18 -5.18 -6.18
CA PHE A 204 -28.35 -6.37 -6.34
C PHE A 204 -26.90 -5.98 -6.68
N PHE A 205 -26.72 -5.14 -7.71
CA PHE A 205 -25.40 -4.71 -8.16
C PHE A 205 -24.64 -3.94 -7.08
N GLY A 206 -25.30 -3.00 -6.43
CA GLY A 206 -24.74 -2.13 -5.40
C GLY A 206 -24.21 -2.93 -4.21
N TYR A 207 -24.96 -3.94 -3.75
CA TYR A 207 -24.50 -4.83 -2.67
C TYR A 207 -23.17 -5.53 -3.01
N PHE A 208 -23.08 -6.13 -4.20
CA PHE A 208 -21.85 -6.84 -4.59
C PHE A 208 -20.72 -5.88 -4.96
N TYR A 209 -21.02 -4.67 -5.42
CA TYR A 209 -20.05 -3.60 -5.60
C TYR A 209 -19.43 -3.17 -4.26
N LEU A 210 -20.24 -3.01 -3.21
CA LEU A 210 -19.76 -2.79 -1.84
C LEU A 210 -18.83 -3.93 -1.41
N LYS A 211 -19.23 -5.19 -1.62
CA LYS A 211 -18.40 -6.35 -1.28
C LYS A 211 -17.11 -6.44 -2.10
N LEU A 212 -17.11 -5.99 -3.35
CA LEU A 212 -15.89 -5.89 -4.16
C LEU A 212 -14.92 -4.86 -3.55
N THR A 213 -15.44 -3.75 -3.05
CA THR A 213 -14.65 -2.71 -2.37
C THR A 213 -14.09 -3.21 -1.05
N ASP A 214 -14.88 -3.97 -0.28
CA ASP A 214 -14.42 -4.66 0.93
C ASP A 214 -13.26 -5.62 0.60
N ALA A 215 -13.38 -6.40 -0.48
CA ALA A 215 -12.35 -7.34 -0.92
C ALA A 215 -11.04 -6.63 -1.30
N GLN A 216 -11.14 -5.55 -2.07
CA GLN A 216 -10.01 -4.71 -2.43
C GLN A 216 -9.29 -4.16 -1.19
N THR A 217 -10.07 -3.62 -0.25
CA THR A 217 -9.53 -3.04 0.99
C THR A 217 -8.84 -4.11 1.83
N ASN A 218 -9.47 -5.26 2.02
CA ASN A 218 -8.90 -6.39 2.75
C ASN A 218 -7.58 -6.89 2.14
N LEU A 219 -7.51 -7.04 0.81
CA LEU A 219 -6.28 -7.45 0.12
C LEU A 219 -5.18 -6.40 0.27
N LEU A 220 -5.49 -5.12 0.03
CA LEU A 220 -4.52 -4.04 0.10
C LEU A 220 -3.98 -3.88 1.53
N SER A 221 -4.86 -3.89 2.54
CA SER A 221 -4.46 -3.85 3.94
C SER A 221 -3.57 -5.04 4.31
N ALA A 222 -3.84 -6.24 3.79
CA ALA A 222 -3.01 -7.40 4.03
C ALA A 222 -1.63 -7.29 3.37
N VAL A 223 -1.54 -6.75 2.14
CA VAL A 223 -0.25 -6.46 1.49
C VAL A 223 0.56 -5.46 2.32
N GLU A 224 -0.07 -4.42 2.85
CA GLU A 224 0.61 -3.43 3.69
C GLU A 224 1.04 -4.02 5.04
N GLN A 225 0.19 -4.84 5.67
CA GLN A 225 0.55 -5.52 6.91
C GLN A 225 1.73 -6.47 6.71
N VAL A 226 1.72 -7.24 5.61
CA VAL A 226 2.85 -8.11 5.20
C VAL A 226 4.10 -7.29 4.92
N THR A 227 3.95 -6.14 4.27
CA THR A 227 5.06 -5.22 3.97
C THR A 227 5.69 -4.71 5.26
N THR A 228 4.92 -4.21 6.21
CA THR A 228 5.43 -3.73 7.51
C THR A 228 6.00 -4.85 8.37
N THR A 229 5.38 -6.03 8.35
CA THR A 229 5.79 -7.15 9.24
C THR A 229 7.03 -7.86 8.75
N TYR A 230 7.13 -8.11 7.44
CA TYR A 230 8.16 -8.97 6.87
C TYR A 230 9.16 -8.22 5.98
N LEU A 231 8.69 -7.30 5.14
CA LEU A 231 9.56 -6.64 4.15
C LEU A 231 10.31 -5.45 4.75
N ALA A 232 9.65 -4.61 5.54
CA ALA A 232 10.25 -3.39 6.09
C ALA A 232 11.47 -3.69 6.97
N PRO A 233 11.45 -4.65 7.92
CA PRO A 233 12.64 -4.98 8.70
C PRO A 233 13.82 -5.47 7.85
N ARG A 234 13.54 -6.16 6.73
CA ARG A 234 14.58 -6.68 5.83
C ARG A 234 15.22 -5.59 4.97
N TYR A 235 14.46 -4.58 4.54
CA TYR A 235 14.94 -3.59 3.57
C TYR A 235 15.15 -2.17 4.12
N GLN A 236 14.65 -1.84 5.32
CA GLN A 236 14.81 -0.49 5.91
C GLN A 236 15.90 -0.38 6.97
N VAL A 237 16.25 -1.48 7.67
CA VAL A 237 17.20 -1.43 8.80
C VAL A 237 18.63 -1.05 8.36
N GLU A 238 19.04 -1.40 7.15
CA GLU A 238 20.37 -1.03 6.63
C GLU A 238 20.52 0.46 6.29
N GLN A 239 19.42 1.19 6.05
CA GLN A 239 19.52 2.60 5.67
C GLN A 239 19.64 3.54 6.88
N GLU A 240 18.94 3.26 7.99
CA GLU A 240 19.08 4.07 9.22
C GLU A 240 20.37 3.77 10.00
N THR A 241 20.87 2.52 9.91
CA THR A 241 22.10 2.11 10.59
C THR A 241 23.35 2.77 10.00
N THR A 242 23.40 3.04 8.70
CA THR A 242 24.52 3.81 8.11
C THR A 242 24.66 5.20 8.75
N LEU A 243 23.56 5.92 9.02
CA LEU A 243 23.58 7.22 9.68
C LEU A 243 24.10 7.13 11.13
N TYR A 244 23.73 6.05 11.83
CA TYR A 244 24.21 5.76 13.17
C TYR A 244 25.71 5.40 13.18
N GLU A 245 26.16 4.60 12.21
CA GLU A 245 27.57 4.24 12.01
C GLU A 245 28.43 5.47 11.68
N PHE A 246 27.94 6.40 10.84
CA PHE A 246 28.63 7.68 10.58
C PHE A 246 28.77 8.52 11.85
N THR A 247 27.74 8.56 12.69
CA THR A 247 27.81 9.25 13.99
C THR A 247 28.81 8.57 14.94
N GLY A 248 28.84 7.23 14.93
CA GLY A 248 29.82 6.42 15.67
C GLY A 248 31.26 6.63 15.18
N LEU A 249 31.48 6.75 13.88
CA LEU A 249 32.77 7.06 13.26
C LEU A 249 33.24 8.46 13.62
N VAL A 250 32.38 9.47 13.57
CA VAL A 250 32.72 10.85 13.98
C VAL A 250 33.10 10.89 15.46
N ARG A 251 32.35 10.19 16.32
CA ARG A 251 32.67 10.09 17.75
C ARG A 251 33.97 9.35 18.01
N SER A 252 34.25 8.30 17.23
CA SER A 252 35.49 7.53 17.29
C SER A 252 36.69 8.37 16.83
N LEU A 253 36.54 9.16 15.77
CA LEU A 253 37.53 10.13 15.31
C LEU A 253 37.77 11.21 16.36
N GLN A 254 36.73 11.78 16.97
CA GLN A 254 36.87 12.78 18.03
C GLN A 254 37.59 12.21 19.26
N ASN A 255 37.31 10.95 19.62
CA ASN A 255 38.02 10.25 20.68
C ASN A 255 39.48 9.95 20.32
N LEU A 256 39.76 9.62 19.06
CA LEU A 256 41.12 9.41 18.56
C LEU A 256 41.93 10.71 18.60
N VAL A 257 41.34 11.83 18.15
CA VAL A 257 41.96 13.17 18.22
C VAL A 257 42.24 13.57 19.67
N ASN A 258 41.29 13.37 20.58
CA ASN A 258 41.50 13.62 22.01
C ASN A 258 42.62 12.76 22.62
N ARG A 259 42.75 11.49 22.20
CA ARG A 259 43.83 10.61 22.62
C ARG A 259 45.18 11.08 22.07
N LEU A 260 45.23 11.50 20.81
CA LEU A 260 46.43 12.06 20.18
C LEU A 260 46.88 13.35 20.88
N GLU A 261 45.96 14.27 21.19
CA GLU A 261 46.29 15.51 21.92
C GLU A 261 46.86 15.21 23.32
N LYS A 262 46.27 14.25 24.04
CA LYS A 262 46.80 13.79 25.33
C LYS A 262 48.18 13.15 25.18
N SER A 263 48.39 12.35 24.14
CA SER A 263 49.69 11.76 23.83
C SER A 263 50.75 12.82 23.53
N HIS A 264 50.42 13.84 22.74
CA HIS A 264 51.31 14.98 22.48
C HIS A 264 51.67 15.73 23.77
N LYS A 265 50.70 15.98 24.66
CA LYS A 265 50.97 16.60 25.97
C LYS A 265 51.90 15.75 26.85
N LEU A 266 51.75 14.42 26.82
CA LEU A 266 52.66 13.51 27.52
C LEU A 266 54.07 13.55 26.93
N ILE A 267 54.20 13.55 25.61
CA ILE A 267 55.50 13.65 24.92
C ILE A 267 56.20 14.97 25.28
N MET A 268 55.50 16.11 25.22
CA MET A 268 56.07 17.40 25.63
C MET A 268 56.51 17.41 27.10
N LYS A 269 55.76 16.73 27.97
CA LYS A 269 56.12 16.62 29.39
C LYS A 269 57.38 15.76 29.59
N VAL A 270 57.52 14.68 28.84
CA VAL A 270 58.73 13.82 28.84
C VAL A 270 59.93 14.60 28.31
N GLU A 271 59.76 15.35 27.21
CA GLU A 271 60.80 16.23 26.66
C GLU A 271 61.27 17.24 27.71
N THR A 272 60.34 17.91 28.40
CA THR A 272 60.69 18.86 29.46
C THR A 272 61.41 18.19 30.63
N GLN A 273 61.03 16.96 31.00
CA GLN A 273 61.70 16.21 32.05
C GLN A 273 63.10 15.73 31.64
N LEU A 274 63.28 15.32 30.38
CA LEU A 274 64.59 14.95 29.83
C LEU A 274 65.53 16.16 29.81
N LEU A 275 65.06 17.31 29.32
CA LEU A 275 65.85 18.55 29.35
C LEU A 275 66.28 18.90 30.77
N LYS A 276 65.36 18.84 31.75
CA LYS A 276 65.69 19.07 33.16
C LYS A 276 66.68 18.05 33.74
N ALA A 277 66.55 16.77 33.37
CA ALA A 277 67.47 15.74 33.82
C ALA A 277 68.89 15.99 33.26
N VAL A 278 69.00 16.33 31.97
CA VAL A 278 70.28 16.66 31.33
C VAL A 278 70.93 17.87 32.00
N ASP A 279 70.16 18.93 32.25
CA ASP A 279 70.64 20.15 32.91
C ASP A 279 71.15 19.85 34.33
N GLN A 280 70.38 19.06 35.09
CA GLN A 280 70.78 18.62 36.43
C GLN A 280 72.01 17.69 36.43
N TYR A 281 72.19 16.87 35.38
CA TYR A 281 73.41 16.08 35.19
C TYR A 281 74.61 16.96 34.86
N GLN A 282 74.46 18.00 34.04
CA GLN A 282 75.52 18.96 33.75
C GLN A 282 75.92 19.75 35.00
N GLU A 283 74.96 20.30 35.75
CA GLU A 283 75.24 21.01 37.01
C GLU A 283 75.99 20.12 38.02
N ARG A 284 75.61 18.84 38.10
CA ARG A 284 76.26 17.87 39.00
C ARG A 284 77.65 17.49 38.52
N ALA A 285 77.87 17.40 37.21
CA ALA A 285 79.19 17.17 36.63
C ALA A 285 80.13 18.37 36.89
N GLU A 286 79.66 19.60 36.70
CA GLU A 286 80.43 20.81 37.03
C GLU A 286 80.76 20.91 38.52
N ARG A 287 79.80 20.62 39.40
CA ARG A 287 80.04 20.61 40.85
C ARG A 287 81.02 19.50 41.26
N SER A 288 80.92 18.33 40.63
CA SER A 288 81.88 17.23 40.85
C SER A 288 83.29 17.58 40.40
N ASP A 289 83.44 18.36 39.32
CA ASP A 289 84.75 18.83 38.85
C ASP A 289 85.39 19.81 39.85
N LEU A 290 84.57 20.72 40.41
CA LEU A 290 84.95 21.64 41.50
C LEU A 290 85.34 20.90 42.80
N GLU A 291 84.58 19.88 43.19
CA GLU A 291 84.92 19.02 44.33
C GLU A 291 86.21 18.24 44.07
N MET A 292 86.42 17.75 42.85
CA MET A 292 87.66 17.06 42.46
C MET A 292 88.86 18.01 42.53
N THR A 293 88.73 19.26 42.06
CA THR A 293 89.80 20.28 42.20
C THR A 293 90.09 20.61 43.66
N THR A 294 89.06 20.69 44.50
CA THR A 294 89.22 20.91 45.95
C THR A 294 89.92 19.73 46.63
N ILE A 295 89.59 18.49 46.25
CA ILE A 295 90.27 17.28 46.73
C ILE A 295 91.74 17.27 46.28
N ILE A 296 92.03 17.62 45.02
CA ILE A 296 93.39 17.75 44.52
C ILE A 296 94.16 18.80 45.34
N GLU A 297 93.56 19.95 45.65
CA GLU A 297 94.19 21.01 46.43
C GLU A 297 94.45 20.60 47.89
N LEU A 298 93.50 19.90 48.52
CA LEU A 298 93.63 19.34 49.87
C LEU A 298 94.72 18.25 49.93
N LEU A 299 94.78 17.37 48.94
CA LEU A 299 95.86 16.38 48.82
C LEU A 299 97.21 17.08 48.61
N ARG A 300 97.27 18.15 47.80
CA ARG A 300 98.49 18.93 47.58
C ARG A 300 99.00 19.59 48.87
N LYS A 301 98.08 20.14 49.69
CA LYS A 301 98.38 20.69 51.03
C LYS A 301 98.81 19.60 52.03
N GLY A 302 98.14 18.46 52.05
CA GLY A 302 98.44 17.34 52.94
C GLY A 302 99.79 16.68 52.65
N PHE A 303 100.17 16.57 51.37
CA PHE A 303 101.43 15.96 50.94
C PHE A 303 102.59 16.97 50.73
N ARG A 304 102.39 18.27 51.00
CA ARG A 304 103.41 19.33 50.88
C ARG A 304 104.17 19.31 49.53
N LEU A 305 103.42 19.17 48.44
CA LEU A 305 103.99 19.23 47.09
C LEU A 305 104.30 20.70 46.73
N ARG A 306 105.48 20.95 46.15
CA ARG A 306 105.96 22.30 45.77
C ARG A 306 105.25 22.81 44.52
N ASP A 307 104.99 24.11 44.44
CA ASP A 307 104.35 24.73 43.28
C ASP A 307 105.29 24.78 42.05
N GLY A 308 104.74 24.44 40.87
CA GLY A 308 105.40 24.41 39.56
C GLY A 308 105.71 22.97 39.13
N GLU A 309 105.15 22.41 38.07
CA GLU A 309 104.80 22.95 36.73
C GLU A 309 103.33 22.78 36.33
#